data_AF-A0A521R4H0-F1
#
_entry.id   AF-A0A521R4H0-F1
#
_cell.length_a   1.000
_cell.length_b   1.000
_cell.length_c   1.000
_cell.angle_alpha   90.00
_cell.angle_beta   90.00
_cell.angle_gamma   90.00
#
_symmetry.space_group_name_H-M   'P 1'
#
loop_
_entity.id
_entity.type
_entity.pdbx_description
1 polymer ?
#
loop_
_entity_poly.entity_id
_entity_poly.type
_entity_poly.pdbx_seq_one_letter_code
_entity_poly.pdbx_strand_id
1 'polypeptide(L)'
;MNDALKAPPQVDIKKALAAFARYFVGSSPRGVSGGRNGWLLRFMIPRGYAFYRKIGTERMEVRALKVTPLDDFHAMAKTSWWSSYRKKSGERVEIEFDNIYLLRIPDGGAPEIFAYITGDEQQVLKDHGLV
;
A
#
# COMPACT_ATOMS: atom_id res chain seq x y z
N MET A 1 10.17 -7.86 -9.85
CA MET A 1 9.73 -8.63 -8.66
C MET A 1 9.96 -7.75 -7.44
N ASN A 2 8.98 -7.62 -6.54
CA ASN A 2 9.05 -6.69 -5.40
C ASN A 2 10.07 -7.20 -4.37
N ASP A 3 11.22 -6.53 -4.23
CA ASP A 3 12.33 -6.96 -3.37
C ASP A 3 11.96 -7.04 -1.89
N ALA A 4 10.93 -6.30 -1.47
CA ALA A 4 10.39 -6.36 -0.11
C ALA A 4 9.71 -7.70 0.25
N LEU A 5 9.29 -8.47 -0.77
CA LEU A 5 8.68 -9.79 -0.61
C LEU A 5 9.69 -10.95 -0.65
N LYS A 6 10.97 -10.68 -0.97
CA LYS A 6 12.04 -11.70 -0.97
C LYS A 6 12.32 -12.24 0.44
N ALA A 7 13.00 -13.38 0.50
CA ALA A 7 13.59 -13.95 1.71
C ALA A 7 15.12 -14.03 1.55
N PRO A 8 15.92 -13.20 2.26
CA PRO A 8 15.52 -12.18 3.24
C PRO A 8 14.86 -10.95 2.57
N PRO A 9 13.99 -10.22 3.30
CA PRO A 9 13.29 -9.06 2.73
C PRO A 9 14.22 -7.86 2.60
N GLN A 10 14.15 -7.18 1.46
CA GLN A 10 14.84 -5.91 1.23
C GLN A 10 13.82 -4.78 1.22
N VAL A 11 13.66 -4.13 2.37
CA VAL A 11 12.67 -3.07 2.56
C VAL A 11 13.39 -1.75 2.80
N ASP A 12 13.24 -0.80 1.89
CA ASP A 12 13.72 0.58 2.09
C ASP A 12 12.69 1.37 2.92
N ILE A 13 12.74 1.15 4.24
CA ILE A 13 11.84 1.80 5.19
C ILE A 13 11.99 3.33 5.12
N LYS A 14 13.20 3.84 4.87
CA LYS A 14 13.45 5.28 4.80
C LYS A 14 12.71 5.89 3.62
N LYS A 15 12.79 5.28 2.42
CA LYS A 15 12.03 5.74 1.26
C LYS A 15 10.52 5.62 1.46
N ALA A 16 10.06 4.51 2.07
CA ALA A 16 8.64 4.34 2.36
C ALA A 16 8.12 5.45 3.29
N LEU A 17 8.86 5.80 4.36
CA LEU A 17 8.49 6.91 5.25
C LEU A 17 8.55 8.26 4.53
N ALA A 18 9.52 8.49 3.65
CA ALA A 18 9.68 9.74 2.91
C ALA A 18 8.56 10.00 1.89
N ALA A 19 7.82 8.96 1.48
CA ALA A 19 6.68 9.10 0.56
C ALA A 19 5.41 9.62 1.25
N PHE A 20 5.35 9.65 2.59
CA PHE A 20 4.20 10.13 3.35
C PHE A 20 4.48 11.49 3.99
N ALA A 21 3.47 12.35 3.99
CA ALA A 21 3.50 13.63 4.69
C ALA A 21 3.69 13.44 6.21
N ARG A 22 4.01 14.54 6.92
CA ARG A 22 4.22 14.52 8.37
C ARG A 22 3.02 13.95 9.14
N TYR A 23 1.81 14.20 8.67
CA TYR A 23 0.58 13.60 9.17
C TYR A 23 -0.18 13.03 7.99
N PHE A 24 -0.79 11.87 8.19
CA PHE A 24 -1.60 11.25 7.17
C PHE A 24 -2.82 10.55 7.74
N VAL A 25 -3.82 10.34 6.89
CA VAL A 25 -5.06 9.64 7.19
C VAL A 25 -5.31 8.53 6.18
N GLY A 26 -5.76 7.38 6.67
CA GLY A 26 -6.22 6.25 5.89
C GLY A 26 -7.72 6.04 6.10
N SER A 27 -8.44 5.75 5.03
CA SER A 27 -9.83 5.33 5.09
C SER A 27 -10.03 4.00 4.38
N SER A 28 -10.85 3.13 4.97
CA SER A 28 -11.33 1.91 4.37
C SER A 28 -12.77 1.65 4.83
N PRO A 29 -13.46 0.61 4.32
CA PRO A 29 -14.77 0.23 4.83
C PRO A 29 -14.81 -0.05 6.34
N ARG A 30 -13.66 -0.30 6.97
CA ARG A 30 -13.53 -0.53 8.41
C ARG A 30 -13.46 0.77 9.24
N GLY A 31 -13.38 1.93 8.60
CA GLY A 31 -13.35 3.25 9.24
C GLY A 31 -12.19 4.12 8.79
N VAL A 32 -11.98 5.21 9.53
CA VAL A 32 -10.93 6.21 9.29
C VAL A 32 -9.92 6.14 10.43
N SER A 33 -8.62 6.09 10.10
CA SER A 33 -7.54 6.15 11.07
C SER A 33 -6.44 7.06 10.55
N GLY A 34 -5.73 7.73 11.44
CA GLY A 34 -4.67 8.66 11.04
C GLY A 34 -3.64 8.82 12.13
N GLY A 35 -2.52 9.44 11.78
CA GLY A 35 -1.44 9.61 12.74
C GLY A 35 -0.29 10.43 12.20
N ARG A 36 0.69 10.65 13.08
CA ARG A 36 1.95 11.27 12.72
C ARG A 36 2.86 10.24 12.08
N ASN A 37 3.43 10.57 10.92
CA ASN A 37 4.50 9.80 10.31
C ASN A 37 5.74 9.79 11.22
N GLY A 38 6.36 8.62 11.37
CA GLY A 38 7.47 8.42 12.29
C GLY A 38 7.49 7.01 12.85
N TRP A 39 7.53 6.91 14.19
CA TRP A 39 7.78 5.64 14.89
C TRP A 39 6.76 4.57 14.53
N LEU A 40 5.46 4.81 14.71
CA LEU A 40 4.44 3.78 14.47
C LEU A 40 4.50 3.20 13.04
N LEU A 41 4.57 4.06 12.02
CA LEU A 41 4.65 3.62 10.62
C LEU A 41 5.94 2.81 10.36
N ARG A 42 7.07 3.23 10.93
CA ARG A 42 8.35 2.50 10.86
C ARG A 42 8.25 1.07 11.42
N PHE A 43 7.48 0.86 12.50
CA PHE A 43 7.24 -0.47 13.07
C PHE A 43 6.23 -1.30 12.27
N MET A 44 5.25 -0.64 11.63
CA MET A 44 4.20 -1.33 10.89
C MET A 44 4.65 -1.83 9.52
N ILE A 45 5.50 -1.08 8.80
CA ILE A 45 5.97 -1.45 7.45
C ILE A 45 6.56 -2.89 7.39
N PRO A 46 7.52 -3.28 8.25
CA PRO A 46 8.07 -4.64 8.21
C PRO A 46 7.04 -5.71 8.56
N ARG A 47 6.10 -5.41 9.47
CA ARG A 47 5.04 -6.33 9.89
C ARG A 47 4.04 -6.58 8.76
N GLY A 48 3.69 -5.55 8.00
CA GLY A 48 2.88 -5.69 6.79
C GLY A 48 3.53 -6.62 5.76
N TYR A 49 4.80 -6.41 5.43
CA TYR A 49 5.50 -7.32 4.51
C TYR A 49 5.63 -8.75 5.05
N ALA A 50 5.84 -8.93 6.36
CA ALA A 50 5.84 -10.24 6.98
C ALA A 50 4.48 -10.94 6.89
N PHE A 51 3.38 -10.20 7.06
CA PHE A 51 2.03 -10.70 6.85
C PHE A 51 1.81 -11.14 5.41
N TYR A 52 2.16 -10.33 4.41
CA TYR A 52 2.03 -10.70 2.99
C TYR A 52 2.79 -11.97 2.64
N ARG A 53 4.02 -12.14 3.15
CA ARG A 53 4.77 -13.39 2.96
C ARG A 53 4.09 -14.60 3.61
N LYS A 54 3.55 -14.42 4.82
CA LYS A 54 2.87 -15.50 5.58
C LYS A 54 1.66 -16.06 4.83
N ILE A 55 0.93 -15.20 4.12
CA ILE A 55 -0.27 -15.59 3.34
C ILE A 55 0.08 -16.05 1.91
N GLY A 56 1.36 -16.20 1.59
CA GLY A 56 1.81 -16.75 0.31
C GLY A 56 1.85 -15.75 -0.84
N THR A 57 1.96 -14.45 -0.58
CA THR A 57 2.10 -13.44 -1.65
C THR A 57 3.39 -13.67 -2.43
N GLU A 58 3.28 -13.89 -3.74
CA GLU A 58 4.41 -14.09 -4.65
C GLU A 58 4.79 -12.78 -5.36
N ARG A 59 3.79 -12.00 -5.78
CA ARG A 59 3.97 -10.74 -6.50
C ARG A 59 2.89 -9.73 -6.11
N MET A 60 3.27 -8.46 -6.21
CA MET A 60 2.38 -7.31 -6.07
C MET A 60 2.92 -6.21 -6.96
N GLU A 61 2.12 -5.77 -7.92
CA GLU A 61 2.55 -4.92 -9.02
C GLU A 61 1.50 -3.83 -9.31
N VAL A 62 1.96 -2.62 -9.61
CA VAL A 62 1.09 -1.57 -10.13
C VAL A 62 0.79 -1.88 -11.59
N ARG A 63 -0.49 -2.05 -11.91
CA ARG A 63 -0.98 -2.26 -13.28
C ARG A 63 -1.30 -0.95 -13.99
N ALA A 64 -1.87 0.00 -13.25
CA ALA A 64 -2.21 1.30 -13.79
C ALA A 64 -2.03 2.37 -12.72
N LEU A 65 -1.66 3.57 -13.17
CA LEU A 65 -1.58 4.76 -12.34
C LEU A 65 -2.26 5.90 -13.11
N LYS A 66 -3.35 6.42 -12.56
CA LYS A 66 -4.05 7.60 -13.09
C LYS A 66 -3.88 8.75 -12.11
N VAL A 67 -3.17 9.78 -12.53
CA VAL A 67 -2.99 11.01 -11.76
C VAL A 67 -3.99 12.06 -12.25
N THR A 68 -4.68 12.71 -11.33
CA THR A 68 -5.61 13.81 -11.58
C THR A 68 -5.15 15.01 -10.76
N PRO A 69 -4.64 16.09 -11.38
CA PRO A 69 -4.36 17.33 -10.68
C PRO A 69 -5.64 17.86 -10.01
N LEU A 70 -5.53 18.37 -8.79
CA LEU A 70 -6.63 18.99 -8.07
C LEU A 70 -6.46 20.50 -8.02
N ASP A 71 -5.24 20.96 -7.76
CA ASP A 71 -4.78 22.34 -7.83
C ASP A 71 -3.24 22.35 -8.00
N ASP A 72 -2.61 23.52 -7.91
CA ASP A 72 -1.15 23.68 -8.08
C ASP A 72 -0.32 22.93 -7.03
N PHE A 73 -0.91 22.59 -5.88
CA PHE A 73 -0.24 21.96 -4.74
C PHE A 73 -0.74 20.55 -4.45
N HIS A 74 -1.73 20.05 -5.18
CA HIS A 74 -2.37 18.78 -4.87
C HIS A 74 -2.71 17.95 -6.10
N ALA A 75 -2.59 16.64 -5.93
CA ALA A 75 -3.04 15.66 -6.92
C ALA A 75 -3.74 14.49 -6.23
N MET A 76 -4.65 13.86 -6.96
CA MET A 76 -5.17 12.53 -6.63
C MET A 76 -4.50 11.51 -7.55
N ALA A 77 -3.98 10.42 -6.98
CA ALA A 77 -3.50 9.27 -7.74
C ALA A 77 -4.39 8.06 -7.47
N LYS A 78 -5.03 7.52 -8.50
CA LYS A 78 -5.67 6.21 -8.46
C LYS A 78 -4.68 5.17 -8.96
N THR A 79 -4.35 4.20 -8.12
CA THR A 79 -3.39 3.13 -8.41
C THR A 79 -4.12 1.80 -8.45
N SER A 80 -4.10 1.15 -9.60
CA SER A 80 -4.61 -0.21 -9.77
C SER A 80 -3.49 -1.20 -9.52
N TRP A 81 -3.73 -2.14 -8.63
CA TRP A 81 -2.80 -3.17 -8.21
C TRP A 81 -3.26 -4.53 -8.69
N TRP A 82 -2.28 -5.39 -8.94
CA TRP A 82 -2.47 -6.83 -9.12
C TRP A 82 -1.51 -7.55 -8.18
N SER A 83 -2.04 -8.55 -7.46
CA SER A 83 -1.27 -9.39 -6.56
C SER A 83 -1.52 -10.86 -6.86
N SER A 84 -0.46 -11.67 -6.80
CA SER A 84 -0.55 -13.12 -6.91
C SER A 84 -0.13 -13.80 -5.61
N TYR A 85 -0.84 -14.87 -5.27
CA TYR A 85 -0.66 -15.64 -4.06
C TYR A 85 -0.61 -17.13 -4.38
N ARG A 86 0.12 -17.89 -3.55
CA ARG A 86 0.08 -19.34 -3.53
C ARG A 86 -0.39 -19.84 -2.17
N LYS A 87 -1.57 -20.47 -2.15
CA LYS A 87 -2.11 -21.13 -0.96
C LYS A 87 -1.21 -22.30 -0.56
N LYS A 88 -1.36 -22.76 0.69
CA LYS A 88 -0.69 -23.98 1.17
C LYS A 88 -1.08 -25.24 0.38
N SER A 89 -2.28 -25.27 -0.21
CA SER A 89 -2.72 -26.34 -1.12
C SER A 89 -1.98 -26.34 -2.46
N GLY A 90 -1.21 -25.29 -2.77
CA GLY A 90 -0.55 -25.09 -4.07
C GLY A 90 -1.38 -24.29 -5.07
N GLU A 91 -2.68 -24.08 -4.80
CA GLU A 91 -3.58 -23.28 -5.64
C GLU A 91 -3.08 -21.82 -5.76
N ARG A 92 -3.15 -21.28 -6.96
CA ARG A 92 -2.80 -19.88 -7.26
C ARG A 92 -4.04 -19.01 -7.19
N VAL A 93 -3.93 -17.89 -6.49
CA VAL A 93 -4.97 -16.85 -6.40
C VAL A 93 -4.40 -15.56 -6.94
N GLU A 94 -5.22 -14.82 -7.68
CA GLU A 94 -4.90 -13.49 -8.17
C GLU A 94 -5.99 -12.52 -7.73
N ILE A 95 -5.57 -11.34 -7.28
CA ILE A 95 -6.47 -10.30 -6.77
C ILE A 95 -6.07 -8.98 -7.40
N GLU A 96 -7.05 -8.28 -7.95
CA GLU A 96 -6.92 -6.90 -8.41
C GLU A 96 -7.70 -5.96 -7.51
N PHE A 97 -7.14 -4.79 -7.24
CA PHE A 97 -7.79 -3.78 -6.42
C PHE A 97 -7.24 -2.39 -6.72
N ASP A 98 -8.02 -1.38 -6.36
CA ASP A 98 -7.64 0.02 -6.50
C ASP A 98 -7.39 0.65 -5.13
N ASN A 99 -6.35 1.47 -5.05
CA ASN A 99 -6.15 2.43 -3.97
C ASN A 99 -6.20 3.85 -4.54
N ILE A 100 -6.71 4.78 -3.76
CA ILE A 100 -6.66 6.21 -4.07
C ILE A 100 -5.74 6.88 -3.07
N TYR A 101 -4.85 7.73 -3.56
CA TYR A 101 -3.92 8.53 -2.77
C TYR A 101 -4.18 10.00 -3.04
N LEU A 102 -4.22 10.82 -1.98
CA LEU A 102 -4.18 12.27 -2.09
C LEU A 102 -2.78 12.74 -1.72
N LEU A 103 -2.22 13.55 -2.60
CA LEU A 103 -0.84 14.00 -2.55
C LEU A 103 -0.78 15.51 -2.37
N ARG A 104 0.18 15.95 -1.58
CA ARG A 104 0.67 17.33 -1.54
C ARG A 104 1.94 17.40 -2.38
N ILE A 105 2.07 18.44 -3.18
CA ILE A 105 3.22 18.72 -4.04
C ILE A 105 3.88 19.98 -3.48
N PRO A 106 4.92 19.84 -2.63
CA PRO A 106 5.68 20.99 -2.16
C PRO A 106 6.48 21.61 -3.32
N ASP A 107 6.63 22.93 -3.30
CA ASP A 107 7.43 23.64 -4.29
C ASP A 107 8.88 23.11 -4.32
N GLY A 108 9.34 22.73 -5.51
CA GLY A 108 10.65 22.11 -5.74
C GLY A 108 10.89 20.76 -5.07
N GLY A 109 9.87 20.13 -4.48
CA GLY A 109 9.99 18.89 -3.71
C GLY A 109 9.29 17.67 -4.32
N ALA A 110 9.50 16.51 -3.70
CA ALA A 110 8.82 15.28 -4.09
C ALA A 110 7.36 15.25 -3.56
N PRO A 111 6.41 14.65 -4.29
CA PRO A 111 5.04 14.48 -3.80
C PRO A 111 4.98 13.66 -2.50
N GLU A 112 4.12 14.09 -1.57
CA GLU A 112 3.91 13.47 -0.27
C GLU A 112 2.46 12.99 -0.14
N ILE A 113 2.25 11.72 0.22
CA ILE A 113 0.93 11.17 0.49
C ILE A 113 0.45 11.67 1.86
N PHE A 114 -0.65 12.44 1.89
CA PHE A 114 -1.29 12.89 3.13
C PHE A 114 -2.61 12.16 3.40
N ALA A 115 -3.23 11.55 2.38
CA ALA A 115 -4.36 10.67 2.60
C ALA A 115 -4.34 9.48 1.65
N TYR A 116 -4.93 8.37 2.07
CA TYR A 116 -5.18 7.22 1.21
C TYR A 116 -6.53 6.57 1.51
N ILE A 117 -7.12 5.96 0.49
CA ILE A 117 -8.38 5.22 0.54
C ILE A 117 -8.13 3.83 -0.04
N THR A 118 -8.52 2.80 0.68
CA THR A 118 -8.42 1.39 0.27
C THR A 118 -9.77 0.70 0.34
N GLY A 119 -9.90 -0.44 -0.34
CA GLY A 119 -10.97 -1.40 -0.07
C GLY A 119 -10.81 -2.11 1.28
N ASP A 120 -11.71 -3.06 1.57
CA ASP A 120 -11.55 -3.98 2.71
C ASP A 120 -10.69 -5.18 2.29
N GLU A 121 -9.38 -4.96 2.29
CA GLU A 121 -8.40 -6.00 1.98
C GLU A 121 -8.60 -7.25 2.85
N GLN A 122 -8.92 -7.07 4.13
CA GLN A 122 -9.07 -8.20 5.04
C GLN A 122 -10.28 -9.07 4.69
N GLN A 123 -11.37 -8.48 4.20
CA GLN A 123 -12.52 -9.24 3.69
C GLN A 123 -12.17 -9.95 2.38
N VAL A 124 -11.55 -9.26 1.43
CA VAL A 124 -11.12 -9.84 0.15
C VAL A 124 -10.20 -11.05 0.38
N LEU A 125 -9.21 -10.94 1.27
CA LEU A 125 -8.32 -12.07 1.58
C LEU A 125 -9.09 -13.29 2.17
N LYS A 126 -10.14 -13.06 2.97
CA LYS A 126 -10.99 -14.14 3.53
C LYS A 126 -11.83 -14.80 2.45
N ASP A 127 -12.45 -14.00 1.58
CA ASP A 127 -13.30 -14.49 0.48
C ASP A 127 -12.51 -15.41 -0.46
N HIS A 128 -11.21 -15.14 -0.62
CA HIS A 128 -10.29 -15.97 -1.39
C HIS A 128 -9.61 -17.10 -0.58
N GLY A 129 -9.90 -17.23 0.72
CA GLY A 129 -9.36 -18.27 1.60
C GLY A 129 -7.84 -18.17 1.82
N LEU A 130 -7.28 -16.96 1.81
CA LEU A 130 -5.87 -16.71 2.07
C LEU A 130 -5.57 -16.52 3.57
N VAL A 131 -6.59 -16.17 4.36
CA VAL A 131 -6.55 -15.90 5.80
C VAL A 131 -7.76 -16.47 6.51
#